data_AF-A0A930RFX0-F1
#
_entry.id   AF-A0A930RFX0-F1
#
_cell.length_a   1.000
_cell.length_b   1.000
_cell.length_c   1.000
_cell.angle_alpha   90.00
_cell.angle_beta   90.00
_cell.angle_gamma   90.00
#
_symmetry.space_group_name_H-M   'P 1'
#
loop_
_entity.id
_entity.type
_entity.pdbx_description
1 polymer ?
#
loop_
_entity_poly.entity_id
_entity_poly.type
_entity_poly.pdbx_seq_one_letter_code
_entity_poly.pdbx_strand_id
1 'polypeptide(L)'
;ISSLAPSAKIVTSAPNGLKGLRAYYGELPYETVKAGDSISLGKRTLQFIPTPMLHWPDSMVTYCPEEKILFSNDAFGQHLASGKRFDDENDLAILCEEAKKYYANILFPYGAQAKAALKALHGLDMEMIATGHGIIWRSHIPEIIERYKQWSSGETEERAVIVFDSMWHSTEAMAHTIAEAFIDKGYSVGYYDIKKNSHADIMTDILTSRYLAVGSPTLNNTMLPTIGGFLCYMRGLAPKGRKAFAFGSYGWGGQSIQQIEDELKAGGCEIAMDKVRILYVPSEEQLKSLHDQVIAL
;
A
#
# COMPACT_ATOMS: atom_id res chain seq x y z
N ILE A 1 -7.03 15.49 -28.94
CA ILE A 1 -7.30 14.41 -29.93
C ILE A 1 -8.02 14.98 -31.14
N SER A 2 -9.20 15.60 -30.97
CA SER A 2 -10.00 16.12 -32.09
C SER A 2 -9.30 17.11 -33.02
N SER A 3 -8.27 17.82 -32.56
CA SER A 3 -7.48 18.74 -33.38
C SER A 3 -6.32 18.08 -34.15
N LEU A 4 -5.71 17.01 -33.62
CA LEU A 4 -4.48 16.41 -34.16
C LEU A 4 -4.73 15.08 -34.88
N ALA A 5 -5.76 14.33 -34.45
CA ALA A 5 -6.12 13.04 -35.00
C ALA A 5 -7.67 12.92 -35.02
N PRO A 6 -8.36 13.71 -35.88
CA PRO A 6 -9.82 13.82 -35.85
C PRO A 6 -10.54 12.50 -36.17
N SER A 7 -9.88 11.57 -36.86
CA SER A 7 -10.42 10.24 -37.19
C SER A 7 -10.06 9.15 -36.18
N ALA A 8 -9.29 9.47 -35.13
CA ALA A 8 -8.93 8.50 -34.11
C ALA A 8 -10.16 8.13 -33.26
N LYS A 9 -10.32 6.83 -33.01
CA LYS A 9 -11.28 6.32 -32.03
C LYS A 9 -10.60 6.13 -30.68
N ILE A 10 -11.32 6.45 -29.61
CA ILE A 10 -10.82 6.32 -28.24
C ILE A 10 -11.39 5.01 -27.66
N VAL A 11 -10.53 4.01 -27.51
CA VAL A 11 -10.92 2.71 -26.94
C VAL A 11 -10.87 2.78 -25.42
N THR A 12 -11.95 2.39 -24.73
CA THR A 12 -12.07 2.49 -23.26
C THR A 12 -12.95 1.38 -22.68
N SER A 13 -12.80 1.08 -21.39
CA SER A 13 -13.58 0.03 -20.73
C SER A 13 -15.05 0.42 -20.53
N ALA A 14 -15.96 -0.54 -20.72
CA ALA A 14 -17.37 -0.38 -20.39
C ALA A 14 -17.70 -0.86 -18.96
N PRO A 15 -18.64 -0.21 -18.25
CA PRO A 15 -19.25 1.08 -18.55
C PRO A 15 -18.45 2.26 -17.98
N ASN A 16 -17.52 2.01 -17.06
CA ASN A 16 -16.93 3.04 -16.21
C ASN A 16 -15.96 3.95 -16.96
N GLY A 17 -15.16 3.43 -17.89
CA GLY A 17 -14.24 4.23 -18.68
C GLY A 17 -14.97 5.22 -19.58
N LEU A 18 -16.03 4.75 -20.26
CA LEU A 18 -16.90 5.63 -21.04
C LEU A 18 -17.57 6.71 -20.17
N LYS A 19 -18.10 6.33 -19.01
CA LYS A 19 -18.74 7.29 -18.09
C LYS A 19 -17.73 8.34 -17.60
N GLY A 20 -16.54 7.93 -17.21
CA GLY A 20 -15.46 8.81 -16.76
C GLY A 20 -15.02 9.77 -17.85
N LEU A 21 -14.66 9.24 -19.03
CA LEU A 21 -14.20 10.08 -20.15
C LEU A 21 -15.26 11.07 -20.61
N ARG A 22 -16.55 10.66 -20.69
CA ARG A 22 -17.65 11.58 -21.00
C ARG A 22 -17.81 12.68 -19.97
N ALA A 23 -17.69 12.35 -18.69
CA ALA A 23 -17.80 13.35 -17.62
C ALA A 23 -16.66 14.38 -17.67
N TYR A 24 -15.44 13.95 -17.99
CA TYR A 24 -14.26 14.82 -18.05
C TYR A 24 -14.13 15.61 -19.36
N TYR A 25 -14.40 14.96 -20.50
CA TYR A 25 -14.07 15.50 -21.82
C TYR A 25 -15.29 15.71 -22.73
N GLY A 26 -16.49 15.35 -22.28
CA GLY A 26 -17.70 15.38 -23.09
C GLY A 26 -17.75 14.26 -24.13
N GLU A 27 -18.58 14.42 -25.16
CA GLU A 27 -18.71 13.44 -26.24
C GLU A 27 -17.53 13.53 -27.23
N LEU A 28 -16.87 12.40 -27.41
CA LEU A 28 -15.81 12.14 -28.39
C LEU A 28 -16.09 10.78 -29.06
N PRO A 29 -15.39 10.39 -30.14
CA PRO A 29 -15.59 9.10 -30.80
C PRO A 29 -15.06 7.93 -29.94
N TYR A 30 -15.79 7.60 -28.87
CA TYR A 30 -15.46 6.50 -27.97
C TYR A 30 -15.89 5.16 -28.56
N GLU A 31 -15.05 4.16 -28.41
CA GLU A 31 -15.34 2.75 -28.68
C GLU A 31 -15.15 1.98 -27.36
N THR A 32 -16.18 1.26 -26.92
CA THR A 32 -16.13 0.58 -25.62
C THR A 32 -15.82 -0.89 -25.73
N VAL A 33 -14.96 -1.38 -24.84
CA VAL A 33 -14.54 -2.78 -24.77
C VAL A 33 -14.89 -3.41 -23.42
N LYS A 34 -15.09 -4.72 -23.43
CA LYS A 34 -15.41 -5.58 -22.29
C LYS A 34 -14.45 -6.79 -22.29
N ALA A 35 -14.53 -7.60 -21.25
CA ALA A 35 -13.76 -8.84 -21.17
C ALA A 35 -14.03 -9.74 -22.39
N GLY A 36 -12.96 -10.16 -23.06
CA GLY A 36 -13.02 -11.01 -24.27
C GLY A 36 -13.07 -10.24 -25.58
N ASP A 37 -13.28 -8.91 -25.56
CA ASP A 37 -13.19 -8.10 -26.76
C ASP A 37 -11.73 -7.97 -27.22
N SER A 38 -11.55 -7.84 -28.53
CA SER A 38 -10.26 -7.58 -29.14
C SER A 38 -10.37 -6.68 -30.36
N ILE A 39 -9.28 -5.97 -30.67
CA ILE A 39 -9.17 -5.13 -31.86
C ILE A 39 -7.95 -5.58 -32.66
N SER A 40 -8.16 -5.91 -33.93
CA SER A 40 -7.06 -6.17 -34.86
C SER A 40 -6.49 -4.87 -35.40
N LEU A 41 -5.16 -4.78 -35.40
CA LEU A 41 -4.36 -3.74 -36.04
C LEU A 41 -3.73 -4.25 -37.36
N GLY A 42 -4.23 -5.35 -37.90
CA GLY A 42 -3.65 -6.08 -39.04
C GLY A 42 -2.79 -7.25 -38.57
N LYS A 43 -1.47 -7.07 -38.48
CA LYS A 43 -0.53 -8.13 -38.04
C LYS A 43 -0.54 -8.39 -36.53
N ARG A 44 -1.19 -7.51 -35.76
CA ARG A 44 -1.23 -7.54 -34.29
C ARG A 44 -2.67 -7.44 -33.83
N THR A 45 -2.93 -8.00 -32.66
CA THR A 45 -4.24 -7.97 -32.03
C THR A 45 -4.09 -7.43 -30.61
N LEU A 46 -4.98 -6.52 -30.21
CA LEU A 46 -5.07 -6.03 -28.85
C LEU A 46 -6.25 -6.72 -28.17
N GLN A 47 -5.96 -7.48 -27.11
CA GLN A 47 -6.96 -8.13 -26.26
C GLN A 47 -7.16 -7.29 -24.99
N PHE A 48 -8.41 -7.06 -24.60
CA PHE A 48 -8.74 -6.22 -23.46
C PHE A 48 -9.21 -7.05 -22.27
N ILE A 49 -8.56 -6.84 -21.12
CA ILE A 49 -8.81 -7.60 -19.89
C ILE A 49 -9.18 -6.58 -18.79
N PRO A 50 -10.46 -6.46 -18.43
CA PRO A 50 -10.87 -5.59 -17.34
C PRO A 50 -10.24 -5.99 -16.00
N THR A 51 -9.72 -5.00 -15.28
CA THR A 51 -9.15 -5.14 -13.94
C THR A 51 -9.75 -4.06 -13.02
N PRO A 52 -11.09 -4.04 -12.85
CA PRO A 52 -11.77 -2.95 -12.15
C PRO A 52 -11.32 -2.87 -10.69
N MET A 53 -11.22 -1.64 -10.18
CA MET A 53 -10.67 -1.30 -8.87
C MET A 53 -9.20 -1.70 -8.69
N LEU A 54 -8.45 -1.85 -9.79
CA LEU A 54 -6.99 -1.98 -9.80
C LEU A 54 -6.36 -0.88 -10.68
N HIS A 55 -6.47 0.40 -10.30
CA HIS A 55 -7.02 0.91 -9.03
C HIS A 55 -8.32 1.71 -9.15
N TRP A 56 -8.81 1.95 -10.37
CA TRP A 56 -10.06 2.66 -10.62
C TRP A 56 -11.16 1.73 -11.15
N PRO A 57 -12.45 2.11 -11.02
CA PRO A 57 -13.57 1.31 -11.54
C PRO A 57 -13.50 1.00 -13.05
N ASP A 58 -12.75 1.79 -13.82
CA ASP A 58 -12.57 1.68 -15.26
C ASP A 58 -11.24 1.02 -15.68
N SER A 59 -10.38 0.65 -14.73
CA SER A 59 -9.09 0.04 -15.02
C SER A 59 -9.24 -1.24 -15.86
N MET A 60 -8.40 -1.34 -16.89
CA MET A 60 -8.23 -2.52 -17.73
C MET A 60 -6.77 -2.61 -18.17
N VAL A 61 -6.32 -3.81 -18.51
CA VAL A 61 -5.03 -4.04 -19.16
C VAL A 61 -5.25 -4.46 -20.60
N THR A 62 -4.26 -4.19 -21.44
CA THR A 62 -4.28 -4.59 -22.86
C THR A 62 -3.13 -5.55 -23.13
N TYR A 63 -3.41 -6.68 -23.76
CA TYR A 63 -2.41 -7.69 -24.09
C TYR A 63 -2.28 -7.81 -25.61
N CYS A 64 -1.04 -7.84 -26.11
CA CYS A 64 -0.74 -8.10 -27.52
C CYS A 64 -0.07 -9.48 -27.64
N PRO A 65 -0.80 -10.54 -28.04
CA PRO A 65 -0.28 -11.90 -28.07
C PRO A 65 0.90 -12.08 -29.03
N GLU A 66 0.87 -11.40 -30.17
CA GLU A 66 1.90 -11.57 -31.21
C GLU A 66 3.26 -11.00 -30.77
N GLU A 67 3.27 -10.03 -29.86
CA GLU A 67 4.48 -9.40 -29.30
C GLU A 67 4.72 -9.83 -27.85
N LYS A 68 3.79 -10.58 -27.23
CA LYS A 68 3.84 -11.00 -25.82
C LYS A 68 4.00 -9.84 -24.83
N ILE A 69 3.39 -8.70 -25.15
CA ILE A 69 3.43 -7.48 -24.33
C ILE A 69 2.12 -7.29 -23.58
N LEU A 70 2.21 -7.12 -22.26
CA LEU A 70 1.12 -6.65 -21.42
C LEU A 70 1.27 -5.14 -21.17
N PHE A 71 0.34 -4.33 -21.65
CA PHE A 71 0.19 -2.93 -21.29
C PHE A 71 -0.69 -2.84 -20.04
N SER A 72 -0.05 -2.74 -18.87
CA SER A 72 -0.71 -2.96 -17.58
C SER A 72 -1.23 -1.68 -16.92
N ASN A 73 -0.93 -0.51 -17.48
CA ASN A 73 -1.24 0.78 -16.87
C ASN A 73 -0.70 0.82 -15.42
N ASP A 74 -1.51 1.10 -14.40
CA ASP A 74 -1.04 1.25 -13.03
C ASP A 74 -0.54 -0.05 -12.39
N ALA A 75 -1.07 -1.20 -12.81
CA ALA A 75 -0.64 -2.50 -12.27
C ALA A 75 0.83 -2.77 -12.64
N PHE A 76 1.58 -3.32 -11.68
CA PHE A 76 3.02 -3.59 -11.76
C PHE A 76 3.91 -2.35 -11.91
N GLY A 77 3.32 -1.14 -11.86
CA GLY A 77 4.05 0.12 -11.97
C GLY A 77 4.77 0.52 -10.69
N GLN A 78 5.53 1.61 -10.82
CA GLN A 78 6.17 2.30 -9.70
C GLN A 78 6.34 3.78 -10.03
N HIS A 79 6.65 4.60 -9.03
CA HIS A 79 6.93 6.04 -9.21
C HIS A 79 8.43 6.35 -9.16
N LEU A 80 9.19 5.80 -10.12
CA LEU A 80 10.62 6.03 -10.28
C LEU A 80 10.93 6.70 -11.62
N ALA A 81 11.58 7.87 -11.55
CA ALA A 81 12.20 8.48 -12.72
C ALA A 81 13.62 7.92 -12.91
N SER A 82 13.97 7.54 -14.14
CA SER A 82 15.29 7.02 -14.48
C SER A 82 15.77 7.56 -15.82
N GLY A 83 17.06 7.47 -16.11
CA GLY A 83 17.60 7.63 -17.47
C GLY A 83 17.35 6.41 -18.36
N LYS A 84 17.05 5.26 -17.76
CA LYS A 84 16.91 3.94 -18.39
C LYS A 84 15.47 3.45 -18.42
N ARG A 85 15.14 2.52 -19.31
CA ARG A 85 13.74 2.15 -19.62
C ARG A 85 13.33 0.79 -19.08
N PHE A 86 14.27 -0.14 -18.96
CA PHE A 86 13.99 -1.54 -18.63
C PHE A 86 14.54 -1.93 -17.27
N ASP A 87 13.95 -2.95 -16.68
CA ASP A 87 14.26 -3.41 -15.33
C ASP A 87 15.69 -3.93 -15.19
N ASP A 88 16.22 -4.66 -16.19
CA ASP A 88 17.63 -5.09 -16.24
C ASP A 88 18.65 -3.97 -16.39
N GLU A 89 18.21 -2.75 -16.70
CA GLU A 89 19.09 -1.61 -16.78
C GLU A 89 19.20 -0.90 -15.41
N ASN A 90 18.26 -1.11 -14.49
CA ASN A 90 18.20 -0.42 -13.21
C ASN A 90 18.54 -1.36 -12.04
N ASP A 91 18.79 -0.81 -10.86
CA ASP A 91 19.00 -1.62 -9.66
C ASP A 91 17.67 -2.29 -9.25
N LEU A 92 17.62 -3.62 -9.27
CA LEU A 92 16.41 -4.38 -8.99
C LEU A 92 15.89 -4.17 -7.55
N ALA A 93 16.77 -3.93 -6.58
CA ALA A 93 16.35 -3.69 -5.20
C ALA A 93 15.61 -2.35 -5.10
N ILE A 94 16.12 -1.30 -5.76
CA ILE A 94 15.43 0.00 -5.85
C ILE A 94 14.07 -0.15 -6.54
N LEU A 95 14.01 -0.89 -7.65
CA LEU A 95 12.75 -1.13 -8.36
C LEU A 95 11.72 -1.86 -7.50
N CYS A 96 12.15 -2.90 -6.79
CA CYS A 96 11.28 -3.66 -5.90
C CYS A 96 10.75 -2.81 -4.76
N GLU A 97 11.58 -1.94 -4.18
CA GLU A 97 11.17 -1.03 -3.10
C GLU A 97 10.16 0.01 -3.59
N GLU A 98 10.41 0.65 -4.74
CA GLU A 98 9.46 1.62 -5.31
C GLU A 98 8.14 0.97 -5.74
N ALA A 99 8.17 -0.27 -6.24
CA ALA A 99 6.97 -1.05 -6.52
C ALA A 99 6.21 -1.42 -5.25
N LYS A 100 6.92 -1.80 -4.17
CA LYS A 100 6.32 -2.07 -2.86
C LYS A 100 5.64 -0.81 -2.32
N LYS A 101 6.31 0.33 -2.41
CA LYS A 101 5.80 1.64 -1.98
C LYS A 101 4.57 2.06 -2.78
N TYR A 102 4.60 1.87 -4.10
CA TYR A 102 3.44 2.11 -4.96
C TYR A 102 2.24 1.24 -4.54
N TYR A 103 2.47 -0.08 -4.38
CA TYR A 103 1.43 -1.00 -3.97
C TYR A 103 0.84 -0.64 -2.60
N ALA A 104 1.70 -0.39 -1.60
CA ALA A 104 1.30 -0.10 -0.23
C ALA A 104 0.42 1.15 -0.11
N ASN A 105 0.62 2.14 -0.98
CA ASN A 105 -0.02 3.45 -0.87
C ASN A 105 -1.17 3.66 -1.85
N ILE A 106 -1.40 2.75 -2.79
CA ILE A 106 -2.45 2.87 -3.81
C ILE A 106 -3.30 1.60 -3.88
N LEU A 107 -2.65 0.42 -3.85
CA LEU A 107 -3.30 -0.86 -4.14
C LEU A 107 -3.63 -1.70 -2.91
N PHE A 108 -3.09 -1.33 -1.75
CA PHE A 108 -3.29 -2.04 -0.48
C PHE A 108 -4.76 -2.37 -0.16
N PRO A 109 -5.74 -1.43 -0.27
CA PRO A 109 -7.14 -1.76 0.02
C PRO A 109 -7.78 -2.71 -1.01
N TYR A 110 -7.12 -2.96 -2.15
CA TYR A 110 -7.62 -3.71 -3.29
C TYR A 110 -6.98 -5.10 -3.46
N GLY A 111 -6.47 -5.69 -2.37
CA GLY A 111 -5.82 -7.01 -2.41
C GLY A 111 -6.67 -8.12 -3.05
N ALA A 112 -7.98 -8.14 -2.84
CA ALA A 112 -8.87 -9.14 -3.48
C ALA A 112 -8.94 -8.94 -5.02
N GLN A 113 -8.97 -7.69 -5.46
CA GLN A 113 -9.01 -7.32 -6.87
C GLN A 113 -7.65 -7.56 -7.54
N ALA A 114 -6.54 -7.30 -6.84
CA ALA A 114 -5.21 -7.68 -7.29
C ALA A 114 -5.09 -9.20 -7.50
N LYS A 115 -5.58 -10.03 -6.56
CA LYS A 115 -5.64 -11.50 -6.74
C LYS A 115 -6.47 -11.90 -7.96
N ALA A 116 -7.63 -11.28 -8.14
CA ALA A 116 -8.51 -11.56 -9.28
C ALA A 116 -7.84 -11.20 -10.62
N ALA A 117 -7.14 -10.06 -10.68
CA ALA A 117 -6.38 -9.65 -11.84
C ALA A 117 -5.22 -10.61 -12.12
N LEU A 118 -4.43 -10.98 -11.11
CA LEU A 118 -3.36 -11.99 -11.25
C LEU A 118 -3.90 -13.31 -11.82
N LYS A 119 -5.08 -13.75 -11.36
CA LYS A 119 -5.75 -14.95 -11.90
C LYS A 119 -6.19 -14.76 -13.35
N ALA A 120 -6.70 -13.59 -13.72
CA ALA A 120 -7.12 -13.31 -15.09
C ALA A 120 -5.93 -13.25 -16.08
N LEU A 121 -4.76 -12.85 -15.59
CA LEU A 121 -3.51 -12.79 -16.35
C LEU A 121 -2.73 -14.11 -16.35
N HIS A 122 -3.15 -15.07 -15.51
CA HIS A 122 -2.50 -16.36 -15.42
C HIS A 122 -2.61 -17.13 -16.75
N GLY A 123 -1.47 -17.59 -17.27
CA GLY A 123 -1.38 -18.35 -18.51
C GLY A 123 -1.18 -17.49 -19.77
N LEU A 124 -1.14 -16.16 -19.65
CA LEU A 124 -0.64 -15.31 -20.74
C LEU A 124 0.87 -15.50 -20.88
N ASP A 125 1.34 -15.64 -22.12
CA ASP A 125 2.76 -15.71 -22.46
C ASP A 125 3.33 -14.30 -22.53
N MET A 126 3.98 -13.85 -21.46
CA MET A 126 4.45 -12.47 -21.32
C MET A 126 5.98 -12.41 -21.35
N GLU A 127 6.51 -11.69 -22.34
CA GLU A 127 7.94 -11.33 -22.41
C GLU A 127 8.17 -9.87 -21.99
N MET A 128 7.11 -9.06 -21.88
CA MET A 128 7.20 -7.69 -21.42
C MET A 128 5.92 -7.22 -20.69
N ILE A 129 6.09 -6.49 -19.59
CA ILE A 129 5.03 -5.71 -18.94
C ILE A 129 5.37 -4.22 -19.04
N ALA A 130 4.66 -3.52 -19.91
CA ALA A 130 4.75 -2.08 -20.10
C ALA A 130 3.73 -1.36 -19.22
N THR A 131 4.22 -0.75 -18.15
CA THR A 131 3.40 -0.06 -17.13
C THR A 131 3.08 1.39 -17.55
N GLY A 132 2.09 2.00 -16.91
CA GLY A 132 1.75 3.41 -17.04
C GLY A 132 2.70 4.33 -16.27
N HIS A 133 3.45 3.78 -15.32
CA HIS A 133 4.39 4.51 -14.47
C HIS A 133 5.70 3.75 -14.32
N GLY A 134 6.80 4.47 -14.58
CA GLY A 134 8.15 4.01 -14.25
C GLY A 134 8.80 3.15 -15.33
N ILE A 135 9.34 2.01 -14.91
CA ILE A 135 10.21 1.10 -15.66
C ILE A 135 9.41 -0.09 -16.19
N ILE A 136 9.77 -0.51 -17.40
CA ILE A 136 9.19 -1.66 -18.10
C ILE A 136 9.87 -2.94 -17.59
N TRP A 137 9.07 -3.95 -17.24
CA TRP A 137 9.58 -5.28 -16.87
C TRP A 137 9.75 -6.14 -18.12
N ARG A 138 10.96 -6.64 -18.37
CA ARG A 138 11.22 -7.65 -19.41
C ARG A 138 12.13 -8.80 -18.93
N SER A 139 12.91 -8.56 -17.88
CA SER A 139 13.88 -9.55 -17.37
C SER A 139 13.44 -10.20 -16.05
N HIS A 140 12.70 -9.47 -15.22
CA HIS A 140 12.29 -9.87 -13.87
C HIS A 140 10.75 -9.88 -13.70
N ILE A 141 10.05 -10.34 -14.74
CA ILE A 141 8.59 -10.49 -14.72
C ILE A 141 8.12 -11.47 -13.61
N PRO A 142 8.75 -12.65 -13.43
CA PRO A 142 8.36 -13.55 -12.34
C PRO A 142 8.44 -12.92 -10.95
N GLU A 143 9.45 -12.09 -10.71
CA GLU A 143 9.69 -11.41 -9.44
C GLU A 143 8.57 -10.43 -9.10
N ILE A 144 8.18 -9.56 -10.04
CA ILE A 144 7.10 -8.59 -9.78
C ILE A 144 5.74 -9.27 -9.64
N ILE A 145 5.49 -10.35 -10.39
CA ILE A 145 4.27 -11.16 -10.26
C ILE A 145 4.20 -11.82 -8.88
N GLU A 146 5.29 -12.44 -8.42
CA GLU A 146 5.31 -13.10 -7.11
C GLU A 146 5.18 -12.08 -5.98
N ARG A 147 5.78 -10.89 -6.11
CA ARG A 147 5.59 -9.80 -5.16
C ARG A 147 4.14 -9.35 -5.08
N TYR A 148 3.48 -9.13 -6.21
CA TYR A 148 2.05 -8.79 -6.23
C TYR A 148 1.19 -9.91 -5.60
N LYS A 149 1.55 -11.17 -5.82
CA LYS A 149 0.90 -12.32 -5.17
C LYS A 149 1.09 -12.28 -3.65
N GLN A 150 2.32 -12.06 -3.17
CA GLN A 150 2.62 -11.90 -1.74
C GLN A 150 1.84 -10.72 -1.14
N TRP A 151 1.94 -9.52 -1.71
CA TRP A 151 1.30 -8.32 -1.17
C TRP A 151 -0.23 -8.40 -1.19
N SER A 152 -0.81 -8.96 -2.25
CA SER A 152 -2.25 -9.16 -2.35
C SER A 152 -2.75 -10.26 -1.41
N SER A 153 -1.93 -11.25 -1.07
CA SER A 153 -2.28 -12.36 -0.17
C SER A 153 -2.69 -11.88 1.22
N GLY A 154 -2.04 -10.83 1.72
CA GLY A 154 -2.10 -10.40 3.11
C GLY A 154 -1.10 -11.13 4.02
N GLU A 155 -0.24 -11.99 3.46
CA GLU A 155 0.86 -12.62 4.18
C GLU A 155 1.80 -11.58 4.80
N THR A 156 2.29 -11.90 5.99
CA THR A 156 3.13 -11.00 6.79
C THR A 156 4.46 -11.66 7.09
N GLU A 157 5.49 -10.83 7.18
CA GLU A 157 6.85 -11.21 7.58
C GLU A 157 6.98 -11.13 9.11
N GLU A 158 8.09 -11.63 9.65
CA GLU A 158 8.49 -11.37 11.05
C GLU A 158 9.00 -9.92 11.16
N ARG A 159 8.07 -8.98 10.96
CA ARG A 159 8.30 -7.53 11.02
C ARG A 159 7.28 -6.86 11.92
N ALA A 160 7.75 -5.92 12.75
CA ALA A 160 6.93 -5.03 13.55
C ALA A 160 7.19 -3.57 13.14
N VAL A 161 6.14 -2.76 13.12
CA VAL A 161 6.22 -1.32 12.83
C VAL A 161 5.71 -0.54 14.04
N ILE A 162 6.54 0.36 14.56
CA ILE A 162 6.22 1.22 15.69
C ILE A 162 6.17 2.65 15.17
N VAL A 163 4.99 3.27 15.22
CA VAL A 163 4.76 4.66 14.78
C VAL A 163 4.38 5.49 15.99
N PHE A 164 5.06 6.60 16.23
CA PHE A 164 4.73 7.46 17.37
C PHE A 164 5.00 8.94 17.11
N ASP A 165 4.41 9.76 17.97
CA ASP A 165 4.84 11.12 18.22
C ASP A 165 4.89 11.33 19.74
N SER A 166 5.72 12.27 20.18
CA SER A 166 5.95 12.60 21.58
C SER A 166 6.27 14.09 21.74
N MET A 167 5.76 14.70 22.81
CA MET A 167 6.09 16.08 23.20
C MET A 167 7.27 16.14 24.18
N TRP A 168 7.30 15.20 25.14
CA TRP A 168 8.23 15.21 26.27
C TRP A 168 8.89 13.84 26.49
N HIS A 169 9.15 13.13 25.40
CA HIS A 169 9.90 11.87 25.35
C HIS A 169 9.33 10.65 26.12
N SER A 170 8.30 10.78 26.96
CA SER A 170 7.68 9.63 27.64
C SER A 170 7.11 8.58 26.67
N THR A 171 6.32 9.01 25.67
CA THR A 171 5.80 8.10 24.64
C THR A 171 6.91 7.54 23.75
N GLU A 172 7.99 8.30 23.54
CA GLU A 172 9.16 7.85 22.78
C GLU A 172 9.94 6.76 23.53
N ALA A 173 10.10 6.88 24.84
CA ALA A 173 10.71 5.85 25.68
C ALA A 173 9.89 4.54 25.64
N MET A 174 8.55 4.64 25.65
CA MET A 174 7.68 3.49 25.45
C MET A 174 7.86 2.89 24.04
N ALA A 175 7.92 3.71 23.00
CA ALA A 175 8.13 3.25 21.63
C ALA A 175 9.48 2.51 21.47
N HIS A 176 10.54 3.02 22.09
CA HIS A 176 11.85 2.40 22.11
C HIS A 176 11.81 1.03 22.78
N THR A 177 11.17 0.95 23.95
CA THR A 177 11.00 -0.30 24.71
C THR A 177 10.24 -1.36 23.89
N ILE A 178 9.18 -0.97 23.18
CA ILE A 178 8.43 -1.86 22.30
C ILE A 178 9.30 -2.34 21.13
N ALA A 179 10.10 -1.44 20.54
CA ALA A 179 11.01 -1.80 19.46
C ALA A 179 12.07 -2.81 19.92
N GLU A 180 12.70 -2.58 21.07
CA GLU A 180 13.66 -3.51 21.68
C GLU A 180 13.03 -4.88 21.94
N ALA A 181 11.80 -4.92 22.49
CA ALA A 181 11.10 -6.18 22.74
C ALA A 181 10.84 -6.98 21.45
N PHE A 182 10.46 -6.32 20.35
CA PHE A 182 10.31 -7.02 19.06
C PHE A 182 11.65 -7.49 18.50
N ILE A 183 12.73 -6.70 18.65
CA ILE A 183 14.09 -7.11 18.27
C ILE A 183 14.52 -8.36 19.05
N ASP A 184 14.30 -8.38 20.37
CA ASP A 184 14.62 -9.52 21.24
C ASP A 184 13.80 -10.78 20.86
N LYS A 185 12.59 -10.58 20.32
CA LYS A 185 11.74 -11.63 19.77
C LYS A 185 12.19 -12.12 18.38
N GLY A 186 13.22 -11.50 17.79
CA GLY A 186 13.77 -11.85 16.47
C GLY A 186 13.09 -11.16 15.29
N TYR A 187 12.24 -10.15 15.53
CA TYR A 187 11.55 -9.43 14.46
C TYR A 187 12.42 -8.31 13.90
N SER A 188 12.31 -8.09 12.59
CA SER A 188 12.76 -6.83 11.98
C SER A 188 11.84 -5.68 12.43
N VAL A 189 12.40 -4.50 12.69
CA VAL A 189 11.64 -3.38 13.25
C VAL A 189 11.74 -2.12 12.41
N GLY A 190 10.57 -1.57 12.04
CA GLY A 190 10.44 -0.19 11.56
C GLY A 190 10.10 0.74 12.74
N TYR A 191 11.01 1.66 13.08
CA TYR A 191 10.84 2.60 14.19
C TYR A 191 10.66 4.02 13.65
N TYR A 192 9.46 4.58 13.82
CA TYR A 192 9.05 5.81 13.14
C TYR A 192 8.57 6.89 14.12
N ASP A 193 9.41 7.89 14.35
CA ASP A 193 8.97 9.22 14.77
C ASP A 193 8.28 9.88 13.57
N ILE A 194 6.96 10.06 13.67
CA ILE A 194 6.16 10.50 12.54
C ILE A 194 6.49 11.92 12.08
N LYS A 195 7.14 12.73 12.93
CA LYS A 195 7.58 14.08 12.54
C LYS A 195 8.75 14.06 11.55
N LYS A 196 9.44 12.93 11.43
CA LYS A 196 10.66 12.76 10.63
C LYS A 196 10.46 11.87 9.41
N ASN A 197 9.29 11.26 9.26
CA ASN A 197 9.02 10.23 8.28
C ASN A 197 7.72 10.51 7.51
N SER A 198 7.67 10.14 6.24
CA SER A 198 6.44 10.29 5.46
C SER A 198 5.46 9.17 5.77
N HIS A 199 4.15 9.43 5.64
CA HIS A 199 3.14 8.37 5.76
C HIS A 199 3.38 7.25 4.73
N ALA A 200 3.90 7.60 3.55
CA ALA A 200 4.10 6.64 2.48
C ALA A 200 5.18 5.60 2.81
N ASP A 201 6.29 6.04 3.42
CA ASP A 201 7.37 5.14 3.84
C ASP A 201 6.89 4.21 4.96
N ILE A 202 6.14 4.75 5.93
CA ILE A 202 5.56 3.97 7.02
C ILE A 202 4.58 2.92 6.49
N MET A 203 3.69 3.28 5.56
CA MET A 203 2.73 2.33 4.97
C MET A 203 3.39 1.25 4.12
N THR A 204 4.51 1.57 3.45
CA THR A 204 5.34 0.61 2.71
C THR A 204 5.82 -0.52 3.61
N ASP A 205 6.22 -0.15 4.82
CA ASP A 205 6.64 -1.07 5.86
C ASP A 205 5.48 -1.88 6.46
N ILE A 206 4.34 -1.21 6.67
CA ILE A 206 3.13 -1.86 7.21
C ILE A 206 2.61 -2.96 6.27
N LEU A 207 2.80 -2.80 4.95
CA LEU A 207 2.34 -3.75 3.94
C LEU A 207 2.81 -5.19 4.23
N THR A 208 4.03 -5.40 4.70
CA THR A 208 4.51 -6.75 5.04
C THR A 208 4.68 -6.98 6.54
N SER A 209 4.39 -5.99 7.39
CA SER A 209 4.45 -6.14 8.85
C SER A 209 3.37 -7.06 9.41
N ARG A 210 3.74 -7.84 10.43
CA ARG A 210 2.81 -8.62 11.24
C ARG A 210 2.22 -7.77 12.37
N TYR A 211 3.07 -6.99 13.03
CA TYR A 211 2.69 -6.16 14.17
C TYR A 211 2.76 -4.67 13.84
N LEU A 212 1.79 -3.90 14.35
CA LEU A 212 1.72 -2.44 14.27
C LEU A 212 1.43 -1.85 15.65
N ALA A 213 2.35 -1.11 16.22
CA ALA A 213 2.14 -0.35 17.45
C ALA A 213 2.05 1.15 17.12
N VAL A 214 0.98 1.82 17.56
CA VAL A 214 0.80 3.26 17.34
C VAL A 214 0.72 4.03 18.65
N GLY A 215 1.56 5.04 18.78
CA GLY A 215 1.81 5.78 20.01
C GLY A 215 1.49 7.27 19.93
N SER A 216 0.74 7.79 20.90
CA SER A 216 0.59 9.24 21.05
C SER A 216 0.32 9.65 22.50
N PRO A 217 0.98 10.71 23.02
CA PRO A 217 0.52 11.31 24.25
C PRO A 217 -0.89 11.91 24.07
N THR A 218 -1.56 12.17 25.19
CA THR A 218 -2.82 12.92 25.15
C THR A 218 -2.55 14.43 25.14
N LEU A 219 -3.06 15.13 24.13
CA LEU A 219 -3.09 16.60 24.01
C LEU A 219 -4.56 17.04 23.95
N ASN A 220 -5.03 17.85 24.90
CA ASN A 220 -6.40 18.39 24.90
C ASN A 220 -7.51 17.32 24.73
N ASN A 221 -7.39 16.19 25.46
CA ASN A 221 -8.28 15.01 25.37
C ASN A 221 -8.29 14.29 24.00
N THR A 222 -7.33 14.59 23.13
CA THR A 222 -7.14 13.92 21.84
C THR A 222 -5.70 13.42 21.66
N MET A 223 -5.46 12.61 20.64
CA MET A 223 -4.11 12.28 20.17
C MET A 223 -3.44 13.50 19.52
N LEU A 224 -2.12 13.45 19.33
CA LEU A 224 -1.42 14.48 18.56
C LEU A 224 -1.93 14.54 17.11
N PRO A 225 -2.10 15.75 16.52
CA PRO A 225 -2.63 15.90 15.16
C PRO A 225 -1.86 15.13 14.08
N THR A 226 -0.55 14.97 14.27
CA THR A 226 0.33 14.17 13.40
C THR A 226 -0.10 12.70 13.34
N ILE A 227 -0.37 12.10 14.50
CA ILE A 227 -0.90 10.74 14.61
C ILE A 227 -2.32 10.65 14.07
N GLY A 228 -3.17 11.66 14.32
CA GLY A 228 -4.51 11.72 13.76
C GLY A 228 -4.52 11.75 12.22
N GLY A 229 -3.63 12.55 11.61
CA GLY A 229 -3.47 12.60 10.15
C GLY A 229 -3.00 11.28 9.56
N PHE A 230 -2.05 10.62 10.22
CA PHE A 230 -1.57 9.30 9.81
C PHE A 230 -2.65 8.22 9.91
N LEU A 231 -3.36 8.14 11.04
CA LEU A 231 -4.43 7.16 11.21
C LEU A 231 -5.57 7.37 10.21
N CYS A 232 -5.88 8.63 9.87
CA CYS A 232 -6.83 8.95 8.79
C CYS A 232 -6.35 8.39 7.44
N TYR A 233 -5.08 8.59 7.09
CA TYR A 233 -4.47 8.06 5.87
C TYR A 233 -4.46 6.53 5.84
N MET A 234 -3.94 5.91 6.90
CA MET A 234 -3.85 4.46 7.07
C MET A 234 -5.23 3.79 7.02
N ARG A 235 -6.26 4.37 7.64
CA ARG A 235 -7.63 3.85 7.60
C ARG A 235 -8.16 3.75 6.18
N GLY A 236 -7.85 4.72 5.32
CA GLY A 236 -8.22 4.70 3.89
C GLY A 236 -7.59 3.53 3.12
N LEU A 237 -6.38 3.12 3.52
CA LEU A 237 -5.65 1.99 2.92
C LEU A 237 -6.01 0.64 3.53
N ALA A 238 -6.72 0.63 4.67
CA ALA A 238 -7.29 -0.52 5.35
C ALA A 238 -6.30 -1.72 5.48
N PRO A 239 -5.25 -1.62 6.33
CA PRO A 239 -4.28 -2.68 6.56
C PRO A 239 -4.89 -3.85 7.36
N LYS A 240 -5.81 -4.58 6.71
CA LYS A 240 -6.59 -5.65 7.35
C LYS A 240 -5.71 -6.78 7.87
N GLY A 241 -6.05 -7.32 9.03
CA GLY A 241 -5.39 -8.50 9.62
C GLY A 241 -4.01 -8.23 10.23
N ARG A 242 -3.56 -6.97 10.33
CA ARG A 242 -2.34 -6.62 11.07
C ARG A 242 -2.65 -6.69 12.57
N LYS A 243 -1.80 -7.38 13.33
CA LYS A 243 -1.89 -7.40 14.78
C LYS A 243 -1.45 -6.04 15.31
N ALA A 244 -2.30 -5.35 16.07
CA ALA A 244 -2.02 -4.00 16.48
C ALA A 244 -2.34 -3.72 17.94
N PHE A 245 -1.72 -2.69 18.50
CA PHE A 245 -2.09 -2.14 19.80
C PHE A 245 -1.71 -0.67 19.90
N ALA A 246 -2.42 0.05 20.78
CA ALA A 246 -2.20 1.46 21.03
C ALA A 246 -1.36 1.65 22.30
N PHE A 247 -0.51 2.68 22.31
CA PHE A 247 0.23 3.05 23.50
C PHE A 247 0.36 4.56 23.67
N GLY A 248 0.72 5.02 24.87
CA GLY A 248 1.07 6.42 25.07
C GLY A 248 1.12 6.87 26.52
N SER A 249 1.81 7.99 26.71
CA SER A 249 1.86 8.69 28.00
C SER A 249 0.70 9.69 28.15
N TYR A 250 0.36 10.05 29.39
CA TYR A 250 -0.68 11.05 29.65
C TYR A 250 -0.48 11.77 30.97
N GLY A 251 -1.12 12.94 31.15
CA GLY A 251 -1.07 13.70 32.40
C GLY A 251 -2.24 13.45 33.37
N TRP A 252 -3.43 13.18 32.86
CA TRP A 252 -4.62 12.85 33.69
C TRP A 252 -5.64 11.94 32.97
N GLY A 253 -6.14 12.34 31.79
CA GLY A 253 -7.29 11.67 31.14
C GLY A 253 -6.97 10.55 30.16
N GLY A 254 -5.77 10.55 29.56
CA GLY A 254 -5.25 9.46 28.71
C GLY A 254 -6.03 9.14 27.44
N GLN A 255 -7.03 9.93 27.04
CA GLN A 255 -8.06 9.57 26.06
C GLN A 255 -7.51 9.19 24.68
N SER A 256 -6.37 9.75 24.28
CA SER A 256 -5.74 9.49 22.97
C SER A 256 -5.56 8.00 22.69
N ILE A 257 -5.17 7.22 23.70
CA ILE A 257 -4.83 5.80 23.52
C ILE A 257 -6.06 4.98 23.09
N GLN A 258 -7.24 5.26 23.66
CA GLN A 258 -8.47 4.57 23.21
C GLN A 258 -8.84 4.99 21.78
N GLN A 259 -8.72 6.28 21.45
CA GLN A 259 -9.02 6.79 20.11
C GLN A 259 -8.10 6.15 19.05
N ILE A 260 -6.83 5.92 19.36
CA ILE A 260 -5.90 5.21 18.47
C ILE A 260 -6.35 3.76 18.27
N GLU A 261 -6.71 3.04 19.35
CA GLU A 261 -7.21 1.67 19.26
C GLU A 261 -8.48 1.57 18.39
N ASP A 262 -9.39 2.55 18.52
CA ASP A 262 -10.62 2.61 17.73
C ASP A 262 -10.32 2.84 16.24
N GLU A 263 -9.36 3.72 15.91
CA GLU A 263 -8.92 3.95 14.53
C GLU A 263 -8.18 2.73 13.94
N LEU A 264 -7.37 2.01 14.74
CA LEU A 264 -6.74 0.75 14.34
C LEU A 264 -7.80 -0.30 13.98
N LYS A 265 -8.83 -0.45 14.82
CA LYS A 265 -9.98 -1.34 14.54
C LYS A 265 -10.74 -0.89 13.29
N ALA A 266 -10.99 0.41 13.15
CA ALA A 266 -11.67 0.96 11.98
C ALA A 266 -10.88 0.75 10.67
N GLY A 267 -9.55 0.71 10.74
CA GLY A 267 -8.66 0.32 9.64
C GLY A 267 -8.62 -1.19 9.35
N GLY A 268 -9.28 -2.01 10.16
CA GLY A 268 -9.34 -3.47 10.02
C GLY A 268 -8.19 -4.23 10.68
N CYS A 269 -7.43 -3.59 11.59
CA CYS A 269 -6.41 -4.27 12.39
C CYS A 269 -7.07 -5.15 13.47
N GLU A 270 -6.33 -6.18 13.90
CA GLU A 270 -6.71 -7.07 15.00
C GLU A 270 -6.00 -6.63 16.28
N ILE A 271 -6.72 -6.32 17.35
CA ILE A 271 -6.08 -5.87 18.59
C ILE A 271 -5.43 -7.07 19.29
N ALA A 272 -4.10 -7.04 19.37
CA ALA A 272 -3.28 -8.17 19.81
C ALA A 272 -2.94 -8.15 21.30
N MET A 273 -2.96 -6.98 21.92
CA MET A 273 -2.86 -6.79 23.37
C MET A 273 -3.67 -5.57 23.80
N ASP A 274 -4.00 -5.47 25.09
CA ASP A 274 -4.66 -4.28 25.62
C ASP A 274 -3.74 -3.06 25.49
N LYS A 275 -4.37 -1.89 25.36
CA LYS A 275 -3.68 -0.62 25.16
C LYS A 275 -2.87 -0.22 26.39
N VAL A 276 -1.68 0.34 26.16
CA VAL A 276 -0.74 0.68 27.23
C VAL A 276 -0.79 2.18 27.53
N ARG A 277 -1.11 2.53 28.78
CA ARG A 277 -1.24 3.93 29.22
C ARG A 277 -0.33 4.15 30.42
N ILE A 278 0.57 5.14 30.32
CA ILE A 278 1.48 5.48 31.42
C ILE A 278 1.30 6.94 31.84
N LEU A 279 1.13 7.16 33.15
CA LEU A 279 1.02 8.49 33.73
C LEU A 279 2.40 9.17 33.78
N TYR A 280 2.51 10.36 33.20
CA TYR A 280 3.72 11.19 33.12
C TYR A 280 4.94 10.46 32.53
N VAL A 281 5.96 10.20 33.35
CA VAL A 281 7.24 9.61 32.94
C VAL A 281 7.21 8.13 33.32
N PRO A 282 7.46 7.21 32.37
CA PRO A 282 7.49 5.78 32.68
C PRO A 282 8.62 5.46 33.67
N SER A 283 8.29 4.67 34.70
CA SER A 283 9.30 4.06 35.56
C SER A 283 9.98 2.88 34.85
N GLU A 284 11.16 2.49 35.33
CA GLU A 284 11.86 1.29 34.82
C GLU A 284 11.00 0.02 34.94
N GLU A 285 10.23 -0.11 36.02
CA GLU A 285 9.31 -1.24 36.22
C GLU A 285 8.19 -1.26 35.17
N GLN A 286 7.63 -0.09 34.83
CA GLN A 286 6.60 0.02 33.81
C GLN A 286 7.14 -0.29 32.41
N LEU A 287 8.35 0.18 32.09
CA LEU A 287 9.01 -0.16 30.82
C LEU A 287 9.34 -1.65 30.75
N LYS A 288 9.85 -2.24 31.82
CA LYS A 288 10.10 -3.69 31.88
C LYS A 288 8.81 -4.49 31.67
N SER A 289 7.72 -4.11 32.35
CA SER A 289 6.42 -4.75 32.16
C SER A 289 5.88 -4.59 30.74
N LEU A 290 6.10 -3.44 30.09
CA LEU A 290 5.75 -3.23 28.68
C LEU A 290 6.57 -4.15 27.76
N HIS A 291 7.87 -4.25 27.98
CA HIS A 291 8.75 -5.17 27.25
C HIS A 291 8.27 -6.62 27.37
N ASP A 292 8.06 -7.10 28.59
CA ASP A 292 7.60 -8.48 28.86
C ASP A 292 6.24 -8.78 28.18
N GLN A 293 5.32 -7.81 28.15
CA GLN A 293 4.03 -7.95 27.45
C GLN A 293 4.20 -8.09 25.94
N VAL A 294 5.11 -7.32 25.32
CA VAL A 294 5.40 -7.42 23.88
C VAL A 294 6.10 -8.73 23.54
N ILE A 295 6.99 -9.23 24.41
CA ILE A 295 7.61 -10.55 24.26
C ILE A 295 6.55 -11.66 24.24
N ALA A 296 5.45 -11.52 24.99
CA ALA A 296 4.37 -12.52 25.07
C ALA A 296 3.41 -12.58 23.86
N LEU A 297 3.47 -11.62 22.93
CA LEU A 297 2.61 -11.56 21.72
C LEU A 297 2.85 -12.66 20.68
#